data_AF-A0A9D7TTU0-F1
#
_entry.id   AF-A0A9D7TTU0-F1
#
_cell.length_a   1.000
_cell.length_b   1.000
_cell.length_c   1.000
_cell.angle_alpha   90.00
_cell.angle_beta   90.00
_cell.angle_gamma   90.00
#
_symmetry.space_group_name_H-M   'P 1'
#
loop_
_entity.id
_entity.type
_entity.pdbx_description
1 polymer ?
#
loop_
_entity_poly.entity_id
_entity_poly.type
_entity_poly.pdbx_seq_one_letter_code
_entity_poly.pdbx_strand_id
1 'polypeptide(L)'
;MQDSSYQFRATPIEFNAGTFPIARAVMASSCVPFAFTPVIIDKHFFKNEADAKIIHPLLVDGGVYDNQGIHKIMQSGKYNCSHVITSDAGGGSGGELKIKNTISLLMSTVDTFMSRIKKAQMVQDVYNNATGTKKQIAYLSLGWDVEHLISGFIANLLHNQITQSVIDALQLKPDWVANVKQYEKEIASYLEEKTGYTAIIKPTNEEKQIARSVGTNLTALSKKQVDCLIKQAECLTELQVKLYCPSLIKTV
;
A
#
# COMPACT_ATOMS: atom_id res chain seq x y z
N MET A 1 -11.02 3.18 -15.79
CA MET A 1 -11.75 1.90 -15.79
C MET A 1 -12.77 1.91 -14.66
N GLN A 2 -14.05 1.82 -14.99
CA GLN A 2 -15.08 1.44 -14.01
C GLN A 2 -15.07 -0.09 -13.83
N ASP A 3 -15.44 -0.56 -12.64
CA ASP A 3 -15.14 -1.90 -12.06
C ASP A 3 -15.58 -3.13 -12.83
N SER A 4 -16.36 -2.98 -13.90
CA SER A 4 -16.85 -4.11 -14.68
C SER A 4 -17.02 -3.76 -16.16
N SER A 5 -16.12 -2.92 -16.70
CA SER A 5 -16.17 -2.54 -18.11
C SER A 5 -14.80 -2.56 -18.78
N TYR A 6 -14.76 -3.07 -20.01
CA TYR A 6 -13.63 -2.97 -20.91
C TYR A 6 -13.80 -1.72 -21.79
N GLN A 7 -13.07 -0.66 -21.45
CA GLN A 7 -13.26 0.69 -22.02
C GLN A 7 -12.24 1.06 -23.10
N PHE A 8 -11.46 0.10 -23.62
CA PHE A 8 -10.49 0.37 -24.69
C PHE A 8 -11.14 0.49 -26.09
N ARG A 9 -12.48 0.59 -26.14
CA ARG A 9 -13.30 0.69 -27.36
C ARG A 9 -14.27 1.87 -27.24
N ALA A 10 -14.77 2.33 -28.39
CA ALA A 10 -15.78 3.39 -28.47
C ALA A 10 -17.06 3.04 -27.70
N THR A 11 -17.51 1.78 -27.78
CA THR A 11 -18.57 1.23 -26.92
C THR A 11 -17.94 0.31 -25.88
N PRO A 12 -18.07 0.61 -24.57
CA PRO A 12 -17.58 -0.25 -23.51
C PRO A 12 -18.28 -1.61 -23.52
N ILE A 13 -17.51 -2.68 -23.29
CA ILE A 13 -18.07 -4.02 -23.05
C ILE A 13 -18.22 -4.20 -21.55
N GLU A 14 -19.38 -4.64 -21.09
CA GLU A 14 -19.70 -4.76 -19.67
C GLU A 14 -19.72 -6.21 -19.19
N PHE A 15 -19.26 -6.42 -17.96
CA PHE A 15 -19.22 -7.72 -17.30
C PHE A 15 -20.21 -7.79 -16.13
N ASN A 16 -20.70 -9.00 -15.84
CA ASN A 16 -21.44 -9.31 -14.64
C ASN A 16 -20.49 -9.84 -13.55
N ALA A 17 -19.86 -8.93 -12.81
CA ALA A 17 -18.95 -9.29 -11.73
C ALA A 17 -19.65 -9.91 -10.52
N GLY A 18 -20.95 -9.65 -10.33
CA GLY A 18 -21.70 -10.11 -9.15
C GLY A 18 -21.90 -11.62 -9.08
N THR A 19 -21.81 -12.32 -10.22
CA THR A 19 -21.91 -13.77 -10.30
C THR A 19 -20.55 -14.46 -10.48
N PHE A 20 -19.45 -13.70 -10.57
CA PHE A 20 -18.12 -14.25 -10.76
C PHE A 20 -17.65 -14.93 -9.47
N PRO A 21 -17.26 -16.22 -9.49
CA PRO A 21 -16.90 -16.94 -8.28
C PRO A 21 -15.71 -16.29 -7.56
N ILE A 22 -15.85 -16.03 -6.25
CA ILE A 22 -14.79 -15.43 -5.43
C ILE A 22 -13.51 -16.25 -5.50
N ALA A 23 -13.60 -17.59 -5.42
CA ALA A 23 -12.43 -18.47 -5.51
C ALA A 23 -11.65 -18.27 -6.82
N ARG A 24 -12.36 -18.04 -7.94
CA ARG A 24 -11.75 -17.79 -9.24
C ARG A 24 -11.15 -16.38 -9.33
N ALA A 25 -11.78 -15.39 -8.68
CA ALA A 25 -11.23 -14.04 -8.57
C ALA A 25 -9.94 -14.02 -7.75
N VAL A 26 -9.93 -14.70 -6.60
CA VAL A 26 -8.74 -14.85 -5.75
C VAL A 26 -7.63 -15.56 -6.51
N MET A 27 -7.93 -16.67 -7.19
CA MET A 27 -6.97 -17.37 -8.04
C MET A 27 -6.38 -16.45 -9.12
N ALA A 28 -7.23 -15.70 -9.84
CA ALA A 28 -6.80 -14.75 -10.85
C ALA A 28 -5.88 -13.66 -10.29
N SER A 29 -6.19 -13.17 -9.08
CA SER A 29 -5.36 -12.18 -8.38
C SER A 29 -3.98 -12.69 -7.98
N SER A 30 -3.75 -14.00 -8.01
CA SER A 30 -2.46 -14.65 -7.75
C SER A 30 -1.80 -15.22 -9.02
N CYS A 31 -2.37 -14.96 -10.21
CA CYS A 31 -1.84 -15.45 -11.48
C CYS A 31 -0.60 -14.64 -11.92
N VAL A 32 0.49 -14.75 -11.17
CA VAL A 32 1.75 -14.06 -11.45
C VAL A 32 2.24 -14.51 -12.84
N PRO A 33 2.55 -13.57 -13.76
CA PRO A 33 3.09 -13.92 -15.06
C PRO A 33 4.26 -14.91 -14.93
N PHE A 34 4.32 -15.88 -15.84
CA PHE A 34 5.31 -16.97 -15.88
C PHE A 34 5.16 -18.08 -14.82
N ALA A 35 4.47 -17.85 -13.70
CA ALA A 35 4.22 -18.88 -12.70
C ALA A 35 2.88 -19.61 -12.91
N PHE A 36 1.85 -18.87 -13.34
CA PHE A 36 0.49 -19.39 -13.48
C PHE A 36 -0.17 -18.95 -14.78
N THR A 37 -1.04 -19.80 -15.32
CA THR A 37 -1.87 -19.47 -16.49
C THR A 37 -2.90 -18.41 -16.12
N PRO A 38 -3.08 -17.34 -16.91
CA PRO A 38 -4.12 -16.34 -16.68
C PRO A 38 -5.52 -16.93 -16.67
N VAL A 39 -6.43 -16.30 -15.94
CA VAL A 39 -7.83 -16.73 -15.88
C VAL A 39 -8.62 -16.06 -16.99
N ILE A 40 -9.18 -16.86 -17.89
CA ILE A 40 -10.07 -16.39 -18.96
C ILE A 40 -11.42 -16.00 -18.36
N ILE A 41 -12.03 -14.90 -18.81
CA ILE A 41 -13.43 -14.60 -18.49
C ILE A 41 -14.33 -15.34 -19.49
N ASP A 42 -15.17 -16.24 -18.99
CA ASP A 42 -16.10 -17.00 -19.82
C ASP A 42 -17.29 -16.13 -20.28
N LYS A 43 -17.91 -16.48 -21.42
CA LYS A 43 -18.97 -15.71 -22.07
C LYS A 43 -20.16 -15.38 -21.17
N HIS A 44 -20.53 -16.27 -20.24
CA HIS A 44 -21.67 -16.05 -19.35
C HIS A 44 -21.43 -14.95 -18.30
N PHE A 45 -20.18 -14.49 -18.13
CA PHE A 45 -19.84 -13.35 -17.28
C PHE A 45 -19.86 -12.02 -18.04
N PHE A 46 -20.15 -12.03 -19.35
CA PHE A 46 -20.43 -10.80 -20.09
C PHE A 46 -21.90 -10.45 -19.89
N LYS A 47 -22.23 -9.16 -19.83
CA LYS A 47 -23.64 -8.75 -19.87
C LYS A 47 -24.30 -9.12 -21.19
N ASN A 48 -23.53 -9.13 -22.28
CA ASN A 48 -23.92 -9.62 -23.59
C ASN A 48 -22.95 -10.73 -24.04
N GLU A 49 -23.40 -11.98 -24.10
CA GLU A 49 -22.53 -13.12 -24.45
C GLU A 49 -21.89 -12.99 -25.84
N ALA A 50 -22.49 -12.23 -26.77
CA ALA A 50 -21.92 -12.02 -28.10
C ALA A 50 -20.57 -11.27 -28.04
N ASP A 51 -20.36 -10.45 -27.00
CA ASP A 51 -19.13 -9.67 -26.81
C ASP A 51 -17.92 -10.58 -26.53
N ALA A 52 -18.15 -11.79 -26.03
CA ALA A 52 -17.10 -12.79 -25.80
C ALA A 52 -16.45 -13.30 -27.09
N LYS A 53 -17.07 -13.06 -28.27
CA LYS A 53 -16.44 -13.31 -29.57
C LYS A 53 -15.59 -12.13 -30.06
N ILE A 54 -15.77 -10.97 -29.46
CA ILE A 54 -15.12 -9.71 -29.84
C ILE A 54 -13.85 -9.51 -29.01
N ILE A 55 -13.91 -9.83 -27.72
CA ILE A 55 -12.78 -9.72 -26.80
C ILE A 55 -12.60 -10.99 -25.96
N HIS A 56 -11.34 -11.29 -25.64
CA HIS A 56 -10.94 -12.41 -24.78
C HIS A 56 -10.06 -11.89 -23.63
N PRO A 57 -10.64 -11.15 -22.66
CA PRO A 57 -9.88 -10.61 -21.54
C PRO A 57 -9.31 -11.74 -20.68
N LEU A 58 -8.04 -11.58 -20.31
CA LEU A 58 -7.29 -12.48 -19.45
C LEU A 58 -7.00 -11.76 -18.13
N LEU A 59 -7.37 -12.38 -17.03
CA LEU A 59 -7.07 -11.88 -15.69
C LEU A 59 -5.72 -12.43 -15.24
N VAL A 60 -4.84 -11.53 -14.83
CA VAL A 60 -3.50 -11.78 -14.31
C VAL A 60 -3.38 -11.18 -12.91
N ASP A 61 -2.28 -11.48 -12.23
CA ASP A 61 -1.97 -10.95 -10.91
C ASP A 61 -2.09 -9.42 -10.85
N GLY A 62 -2.78 -8.95 -9.80
CA GLY A 62 -3.06 -7.53 -9.59
C GLY A 62 -1.82 -6.70 -9.32
N GLY A 63 -0.73 -7.31 -8.83
CA GLY A 63 0.56 -6.67 -8.58
C GLY A 63 1.10 -5.92 -9.79
N VAL A 64 0.84 -6.45 -11.01
CA VAL A 64 1.30 -5.86 -12.29
C VAL A 64 0.74 -4.46 -12.51
N TYR A 65 -0.36 -4.11 -11.81
CA TYR A 65 -1.02 -2.82 -11.94
C TYR A 65 -1.18 -2.10 -10.61
N ASP A 66 -1.67 -2.76 -9.56
CA ASP A 66 -1.94 -2.22 -8.23
C ASP A 66 -1.63 -3.26 -7.13
N ASN A 67 -0.35 -3.33 -6.75
CA ASN A 67 0.14 -4.31 -5.78
C ASN A 67 -0.31 -4.05 -4.33
N GLN A 68 -0.79 -2.84 -4.03
CA GLN A 68 -1.22 -2.46 -2.68
C GLN A 68 -2.73 -2.23 -2.60
N GLY A 69 -3.44 -2.29 -3.73
CA GLY A 69 -4.88 -2.04 -3.83
C GLY A 69 -5.28 -0.59 -3.53
N ILE A 70 -4.31 0.31 -3.34
CA ILE A 70 -4.53 1.67 -2.83
C ILE A 70 -5.15 2.56 -3.91
N HIS A 71 -4.75 2.38 -5.17
CA HIS A 71 -5.19 3.25 -6.25
C HIS A 71 -6.72 3.16 -6.45
N LYS A 72 -7.31 1.98 -6.27
CA LYS A 72 -8.75 1.78 -6.45
C LYS A 72 -9.60 2.47 -5.38
N ILE A 73 -9.19 2.39 -4.11
CA ILE A 73 -9.89 3.00 -2.96
C ILE A 73 -9.64 4.52 -2.86
N MET A 74 -8.58 5.00 -3.52
CA MET A 74 -8.25 6.41 -3.63
C MET A 74 -9.11 7.15 -4.65
N GLN A 75 -9.62 6.47 -5.68
CA GLN A 75 -10.51 7.07 -6.68
C GLN A 75 -11.89 7.44 -6.11
N SER A 76 -12.47 8.52 -6.65
CA SER A 76 -13.86 8.89 -6.39
C SER A 76 -14.81 7.88 -7.04
N GLY A 77 -15.79 7.37 -6.29
CA GLY A 77 -16.74 6.38 -6.78
C GLY A 77 -17.28 5.48 -5.67
N LYS A 78 -17.71 4.27 -6.06
CA LYS A 78 -18.33 3.29 -5.16
C LYS A 78 -17.43 2.84 -4.00
N TYR A 79 -16.12 2.80 -4.23
CA TYR A 79 -15.12 2.31 -3.27
C TYR A 79 -14.38 3.45 -2.56
N ASN A 80 -14.93 4.65 -2.58
CA ASN A 80 -14.30 5.83 -2.02
C ASN A 80 -14.19 5.73 -0.48
N CYS A 81 -12.97 5.62 0.02
CA CYS A 81 -12.68 5.65 1.45
C CYS A 81 -12.14 7.02 1.89
N SER A 82 -12.58 7.51 3.06
CA SER A 82 -12.06 8.75 3.67
C SER A 82 -10.77 8.54 4.45
N HIS A 83 -10.60 7.33 4.99
CA HIS A 83 -9.43 6.89 5.72
C HIS A 83 -8.91 5.60 5.08
N VAL A 84 -7.60 5.52 4.88
CA VAL A 84 -6.94 4.38 4.26
C VAL A 84 -5.77 3.96 5.13
N ILE A 85 -5.69 2.67 5.46
CA ILE A 85 -4.53 2.07 6.12
C ILE A 85 -3.98 1.03 5.15
N THR A 86 -2.74 1.21 4.70
CA THR A 86 -2.11 0.35 3.71
C THR A 86 -0.91 -0.33 4.34
N SER A 87 -0.95 -1.66 4.40
CA SER A 87 0.13 -2.51 4.88
C SER A 87 0.92 -3.09 3.72
N ASP A 88 2.17 -2.68 3.63
CA ASP A 88 3.08 -3.06 2.57
C ASP A 88 4.18 -3.99 3.10
N ALA A 89 4.04 -5.26 2.73
CA ALA A 89 5.02 -6.29 3.08
C ALA A 89 6.28 -6.28 2.20
N GLY A 90 6.34 -5.45 1.16
CA GLY A 90 7.50 -5.37 0.28
C GLY A 90 8.64 -4.58 0.95
N GLY A 91 9.65 -5.26 1.49
CA GLY A 91 10.67 -4.58 2.28
C GLY A 91 12.10 -5.10 2.10
N GLY A 92 12.34 -5.99 1.15
CA GLY A 92 13.69 -6.43 0.84
C GLY A 92 14.27 -5.63 -0.32
N SER A 93 15.26 -4.78 -0.07
CA SER A 93 16.27 -4.54 -1.09
C SER A 93 17.00 -5.88 -1.27
N GLY A 94 16.52 -6.71 -2.19
CA GLY A 94 17.38 -7.78 -2.71
C GLY A 94 18.70 -7.11 -3.08
N GLY A 95 19.81 -7.62 -2.56
CA GLY A 95 21.14 -7.15 -2.93
C GLY A 95 21.37 -7.30 -4.44
N GLU A 96 22.63 -7.34 -4.88
CA GLU A 96 22.93 -7.57 -6.30
C GLU A 96 22.11 -8.74 -6.86
N LEU A 97 21.37 -8.46 -7.94
CA LEU A 97 20.55 -9.44 -8.66
C LEU A 97 21.48 -10.56 -9.16
N LYS A 98 21.50 -11.70 -8.47
CA LYS A 98 22.25 -12.88 -8.91
C LYS A 98 21.49 -13.56 -10.04
N ILE A 99 21.69 -13.08 -11.27
CA ILE A 99 21.10 -13.64 -12.47
C ILE A 99 21.83 -14.95 -12.80
N LYS A 100 21.16 -16.08 -12.61
CA LYS A 100 21.71 -17.41 -12.90
C LYS A 100 21.25 -17.97 -14.25
N ASN A 101 20.09 -17.52 -14.74
CA ASN A 101 19.48 -17.97 -15.99
C ASN A 101 18.38 -17.01 -16.46
N THR A 102 17.84 -17.24 -17.67
CA THR A 102 16.79 -16.41 -18.29
C THR A 102 15.50 -16.34 -17.45
N ILE A 103 15.14 -17.41 -16.74
CA ILE A 103 13.96 -17.43 -15.85
C ILE A 103 14.18 -16.50 -14.65
N SER A 104 15.37 -16.54 -14.03
CA SER A 104 15.73 -15.64 -12.93
C SER A 104 15.81 -14.17 -13.38
N LEU A 105 16.22 -13.92 -14.63
CA LEU A 105 16.19 -12.59 -15.23
C LEU A 105 14.75 -12.09 -15.42
N LEU A 106 13.85 -12.94 -15.92
CA LEU A 106 12.42 -12.63 -16.08
C LEU A 106 11.77 -12.33 -14.73
N MET A 107 12.00 -13.16 -13.71
CA MET A 107 11.52 -12.93 -12.33
C MET A 107 12.05 -11.59 -11.78
N SER A 108 13.36 -11.35 -11.90
CA SER A 108 13.97 -10.08 -11.47
C SER A 108 13.38 -8.85 -12.19
N THR A 109 13.00 -9.01 -13.45
CA THR A 109 12.36 -7.95 -14.25
C THR A 109 10.96 -7.67 -13.74
N VAL A 110 10.17 -8.71 -13.45
CA VAL A 110 8.84 -8.56 -12.82
C VAL A 110 8.99 -7.88 -11.46
N ASP A 111 9.87 -8.37 -10.59
CA ASP A 111 10.13 -7.78 -9.26
C ASP A 111 10.53 -6.30 -9.34
N THR A 112 11.34 -5.94 -10.35
CA THR A 112 11.74 -4.56 -10.62
C THR A 112 10.55 -3.70 -11.06
N PHE A 113 9.70 -4.22 -11.96
CA PHE A 113 8.47 -3.53 -12.35
C PHE A 113 7.53 -3.33 -11.16
N MET A 114 7.30 -4.37 -10.36
CA MET A 114 6.49 -4.30 -9.13
C MET A 114 7.02 -3.24 -8.17
N SER A 115 8.34 -3.23 -7.95
CA SER A 115 8.99 -2.24 -7.10
C SER A 115 8.83 -0.81 -7.63
N ARG A 116 8.87 -0.61 -8.95
CA ARG A 116 8.64 0.70 -9.58
C ARG A 116 7.19 1.15 -9.51
N ILE A 117 6.24 0.24 -9.78
CA ILE A 117 4.80 0.50 -9.68
C ILE A 117 4.44 0.91 -8.26
N LYS A 118 4.92 0.17 -7.27
CA LYS A 118 4.75 0.47 -5.85
C LYS A 118 5.29 1.85 -5.47
N LYS A 119 6.51 2.19 -5.91
CA LYS A 119 7.09 3.52 -5.66
C LYS A 119 6.26 4.63 -6.31
N ALA A 120 5.82 4.43 -7.55
CA ALA A 120 4.97 5.39 -8.24
C ALA A 120 3.62 5.57 -7.55
N GLN A 121 3.02 4.49 -7.04
CA GLN A 121 1.77 4.53 -6.25
C GLN A 121 1.95 5.26 -4.92
N MET A 122 3.01 4.94 -4.17
CA MET A 122 3.32 5.67 -2.95
C MET A 122 3.45 7.19 -3.23
N VAL A 123 4.13 7.58 -4.31
CA VAL A 123 4.26 8.99 -4.69
C VAL A 123 2.92 9.60 -5.10
N GLN A 124 2.15 8.91 -5.94
CA GLN A 124 0.89 9.44 -6.46
C GLN A 124 -0.20 9.50 -5.39
N ASP A 125 -0.30 8.48 -4.54
CA ASP A 125 -1.42 8.32 -3.61
C ASP A 125 -1.12 8.88 -2.22
N VAL A 126 0.14 8.89 -1.76
CA VAL A 126 0.50 9.46 -0.45
C VAL A 126 0.96 10.91 -0.59
N TYR A 127 1.88 11.21 -1.52
CA TYR A 127 2.47 12.55 -1.61
C TYR A 127 1.64 13.56 -2.40
N ASN A 128 0.94 13.13 -3.46
CA ASN A 128 0.04 14.04 -4.21
C ASN A 128 -1.38 14.12 -3.60
N ASN A 129 -1.66 13.40 -2.51
CA ASN A 129 -2.97 13.43 -1.83
C ASN A 129 -3.26 14.78 -1.16
N ALA A 130 -2.24 15.48 -0.67
CA ALA A 130 -2.39 16.78 -0.01
C ALA A 130 -3.01 17.85 -0.93
N THR A 131 -2.74 17.79 -2.23
CA THR A 131 -3.23 18.75 -3.23
C THR A 131 -4.53 18.30 -3.90
N GLY A 132 -4.87 17.01 -3.87
CA GLY A 132 -5.99 16.42 -4.61
C GLY A 132 -7.14 15.92 -3.74
N THR A 133 -7.03 14.68 -3.27
CA THR A 133 -8.14 13.91 -2.69
C THR A 133 -8.40 14.19 -1.21
N LYS A 134 -7.45 14.83 -0.50
CA LYS A 134 -7.57 15.28 0.90
C LYS A 134 -8.00 14.16 1.87
N LYS A 135 -7.55 12.93 1.63
CA LYS A 135 -7.85 11.76 2.48
C LYS A 135 -6.82 11.61 3.60
N GLN A 136 -7.17 10.88 4.64
CA GLN A 136 -6.22 10.45 5.67
C GLN A 136 -5.66 9.07 5.30
N ILE A 137 -4.34 8.97 5.14
CA ILE A 137 -3.70 7.77 4.61
C ILE A 137 -2.50 7.41 5.47
N ALA A 138 -2.62 6.31 6.20
CA ALA A 138 -1.52 5.69 6.92
C ALA A 138 -0.94 4.58 6.03
N TYR A 139 0.19 4.86 5.40
CA TYR A 139 0.96 3.85 4.66
C TYR A 139 2.08 3.33 5.57
N LEU A 140 2.24 2.02 5.67
CA LEU A 140 3.32 1.40 6.44
C LEU A 140 4.03 0.34 5.60
N SER A 141 5.35 0.39 5.58
CA SER A 141 6.19 -0.63 4.93
C SER A 141 6.96 -1.41 5.98
N LEU A 142 6.94 -2.74 5.91
CA LEU A 142 7.71 -3.60 6.84
C LEU A 142 9.20 -3.26 6.88
N GLY A 143 9.74 -2.74 5.76
CA GLY A 143 11.13 -2.33 5.65
C GLY A 143 11.50 -1.05 6.42
N TRP A 144 10.52 -0.32 6.96
CA TRP A 144 10.77 0.95 7.64
C TRP A 144 11.18 0.78 9.10
N ASP A 145 11.87 1.79 9.59
CA ASP A 145 12.25 1.95 11.00
C ASP A 145 11.29 2.93 11.68
N VAL A 146 10.70 2.49 12.80
CA VAL A 146 9.75 3.27 13.61
C VAL A 146 10.38 4.59 14.05
N GLU A 147 11.69 4.57 14.29
CA GLU A 147 12.51 5.70 14.72
C GLU A 147 12.57 6.83 13.70
N HIS A 148 12.30 6.55 12.43
CA HIS A 148 12.31 7.54 11.35
C HIS A 148 10.92 8.02 10.96
N LEU A 149 9.85 7.53 11.61
CA LEU A 149 8.49 7.89 11.20
C LEU A 149 8.11 9.32 11.59
N ILE A 150 8.52 9.80 12.76
CA ILE A 150 8.24 11.18 13.21
C ILE A 150 9.06 12.18 12.38
N SER A 151 10.36 11.92 12.19
CA SER A 151 11.18 12.78 11.32
C SER A 151 10.70 12.76 9.87
N GLY A 152 10.25 11.60 9.37
CA GLY A 152 9.60 11.47 8.07
C GLY A 152 8.30 12.27 7.97
N PHE A 153 7.47 12.29 9.02
CA PHE A 153 6.27 13.13 9.08
C PHE A 153 6.63 14.62 9.01
N ILE A 154 7.65 15.06 9.74
CA ILE A 154 8.12 16.45 9.71
C ILE A 154 8.64 16.84 8.32
N ALA A 155 9.39 15.95 7.66
CA ALA A 155 9.84 16.16 6.29
C ALA A 155 8.67 16.29 5.31
N ASN A 156 7.63 15.46 5.47
CA ASN A 156 6.41 15.53 4.67
C ASN A 156 5.63 16.82 4.94
N LEU A 157 5.62 17.30 6.19
CA LEU A 157 5.02 18.60 6.55
C LEU A 157 5.75 19.75 5.85
N LEU A 158 7.08 19.72 5.83
CA LEU A 158 7.92 20.70 5.14
C LEU A 158 7.67 20.74 3.63
N HIS A 159 7.37 19.60 3.01
CA HIS A 159 7.04 19.48 1.59
C HIS A 159 5.56 19.73 1.27
N ASN A 160 4.73 20.16 2.24
CA ASN A 160 3.27 20.34 2.07
C ASN A 160 2.54 19.06 1.62
N GLN A 161 3.02 17.91 2.07
CA GLN A 161 2.46 16.58 1.73
C GLN A 161 1.49 16.05 2.79
N ILE A 162 1.25 16.81 3.86
CA ILE A 162 0.26 16.49 4.90
C ILE A 162 -1.03 17.27 4.63
N THR A 163 -2.17 16.59 4.72
CA THR A 163 -3.48 17.23 4.51
C THR A 163 -3.87 18.11 5.70
N GLN A 164 -4.61 19.18 5.42
CA GLN A 164 -5.10 20.08 6.48
C GLN A 164 -5.93 19.33 7.53
N SER A 165 -6.71 18.32 7.13
CA SER A 165 -7.49 17.50 8.06
C SER A 165 -6.63 16.77 9.09
N VAL A 166 -5.42 16.33 8.71
CA VAL A 166 -4.48 15.67 9.63
C VAL A 166 -3.85 16.70 10.56
N ILE A 167 -3.45 17.86 10.02
CA ILE A 167 -2.89 18.98 10.79
C ILE A 167 -3.88 19.44 11.88
N ASP A 168 -5.14 19.64 11.50
CA ASP A 168 -6.21 20.09 12.40
C ASP A 168 -6.51 19.04 13.48
N ALA A 169 -6.59 17.76 13.09
CA ALA A 169 -6.83 16.67 14.04
C ALA A 169 -5.65 16.48 15.02
N LEU A 170 -4.41 16.67 14.54
CA LEU A 170 -3.23 16.71 15.40
C LEU A 170 -3.10 18.03 16.17
N GLN A 171 -3.96 19.02 15.94
CA GLN A 171 -3.95 20.32 16.62
C GLN A 171 -2.56 21.00 16.59
N LEU A 172 -1.87 20.87 15.45
CA LEU A 172 -0.57 21.52 15.28
C LEU A 172 -0.74 23.04 15.22
N LYS A 173 0.16 23.78 15.86
CA LYS A 173 0.11 25.24 15.87
C LYS A 173 0.36 25.79 14.46
N PRO A 174 -0.41 26.79 13.98
CA PRO A 174 -0.20 27.37 12.66
C PRO A 174 1.24 27.89 12.44
N ASP A 175 1.85 28.47 13.48
CA ASP A 175 3.23 28.98 13.42
C ASP A 175 4.26 27.87 13.16
N TRP A 176 4.00 26.66 13.69
CA TRP A 176 4.86 25.49 13.48
C TRP A 176 4.75 24.97 12.06
N VAL A 177 3.53 24.92 11.51
CA VAL A 177 3.28 24.50 10.13
C VAL A 177 3.88 25.50 9.14
N ALA A 178 3.84 26.80 9.44
CA ALA A 178 4.44 27.84 8.60
C ALA A 178 5.98 27.81 8.64
N ASN A 179 6.59 27.48 9.79
CA ASN A 179 8.04 27.54 10.00
C ASN A 179 8.63 26.20 10.47
N VAL A 180 8.33 25.11 9.76
CA VAL A 180 8.69 23.74 10.15
C VAL A 180 10.17 23.57 10.51
N LYS A 181 11.10 24.16 9.73
CA LYS A 181 12.55 24.06 9.98
C LYS A 181 12.99 24.68 11.31
N GLN A 182 12.30 25.72 11.76
CA GLN A 182 12.64 26.41 12.99
C GLN A 182 12.13 25.64 14.22
N TYR A 183 10.95 25.02 14.08
CA TYR A 183 10.25 24.33 15.17
C TYR A 183 10.36 22.80 15.09
N GLU A 184 11.34 22.27 14.34
CA GLU A 184 11.46 20.82 14.11
C GLU A 184 11.53 20.02 15.41
N LYS A 185 12.29 20.52 16.40
CA LYS A 185 12.44 19.84 17.70
C LYS A 185 11.16 19.90 18.52
N GLU A 186 10.50 21.05 18.53
CA GLU A 186 9.25 21.28 19.25
C GLU A 186 8.12 20.44 18.67
N ILE A 187 8.02 20.36 17.33
CA ILE A 187 7.07 19.49 16.63
C ILE A 187 7.37 18.03 16.96
N ALA A 188 8.63 17.60 16.91
CA ALA A 188 9.00 16.23 17.23
C ALA A 188 8.59 15.85 18.67
N SER A 189 8.94 16.66 19.67
CA SER A 189 8.56 16.39 21.06
C SER A 189 7.05 16.39 21.27
N TYR A 190 6.31 17.31 20.63
CA TYR A 190 4.85 17.32 20.69
C TYR A 190 4.23 16.06 20.08
N LEU A 191 4.74 15.62 18.92
CA LEU A 191 4.26 14.40 18.27
C LEU A 191 4.62 13.15 19.09
N GLU A 192 5.80 13.10 19.71
CA GLU A 192 6.19 12.00 20.59
C GLU A 192 5.25 11.86 21.78
N GLU A 193 4.92 12.97 22.44
CA GLU A 193 3.97 13.01 23.55
C GLU A 193 2.59 12.58 23.10
N LYS A 194 2.06 13.21 22.03
CA LYS A 194 0.70 12.97 21.54
C LYS A 194 0.49 11.56 21.01
N THR A 195 1.51 10.94 20.42
CA THR A 195 1.44 9.58 19.90
C THR A 195 1.78 8.51 20.95
N GLY A 196 2.28 8.91 22.12
CA GLY A 196 2.78 7.97 23.13
C GLY A 196 4.00 7.18 22.64
N TYR A 197 4.84 7.81 21.81
CA TYR A 197 5.95 7.17 21.10
C TYR A 197 6.91 6.38 22.00
N THR A 198 7.10 6.84 23.23
CA THR A 198 7.97 6.21 24.24
C THR A 198 7.36 4.92 24.80
N ALA A 199 6.03 4.79 24.82
CA ALA A 199 5.33 3.60 25.30
C ALA A 199 5.23 2.49 24.22
N ILE A 200 5.44 2.84 22.94
CA ILE A 200 5.40 1.86 21.84
C ILE A 200 6.57 0.89 21.99
N ILE A 201 6.25 -0.40 22.08
CA ILE A 201 7.22 -1.49 22.15
C ILE A 201 7.89 -1.64 20.78
N LYS A 202 9.19 -1.35 20.73
CA LYS A 202 9.98 -1.43 19.50
C LYS A 202 10.66 -2.80 19.40
N PRO A 203 10.71 -3.42 18.21
CA PRO A 203 11.51 -4.62 18.01
C PRO A 203 13.00 -4.29 18.07
N THR A 204 13.77 -5.24 18.60
CA THR A 204 15.23 -5.22 18.58
C THR A 204 15.76 -5.33 17.15
N ASN A 205 17.05 -4.99 16.94
CA ASN A 205 17.67 -5.11 15.63
C ASN A 205 17.62 -6.54 15.06
N GLU A 206 17.75 -7.57 15.90
CA GLU A 206 17.62 -8.97 15.47
C GLU A 206 16.19 -9.28 15.01
N GLU A 207 15.19 -8.89 15.80
CA GLU A 207 13.77 -9.08 15.46
C GLU A 207 13.39 -8.34 14.17
N LYS A 208 13.91 -7.11 13.95
CA LYS A 208 13.74 -6.35 12.70
C LYS A 208 14.32 -7.11 11.50
N GLN A 209 15.55 -7.64 11.63
CA GLN A 209 16.19 -8.40 10.56
C GLN A 209 15.41 -9.68 10.23
N ILE A 210 14.91 -10.38 11.25
CA ILE A 210 14.04 -11.55 11.04
C ILE A 210 12.77 -11.12 10.29
N ALA A 211 12.04 -10.13 10.79
CA ALA A 211 10.80 -9.66 10.18
C ALA A 211 10.97 -9.25 8.71
N ARG A 212 12.08 -8.56 8.38
CA ARG A 212 12.38 -8.08 7.02
C ARG A 212 12.91 -9.15 6.07
N SER A 213 13.40 -10.28 6.59
CA SER A 213 13.95 -11.39 5.80
C SER A 213 12.95 -12.53 5.56
N VAL A 214 11.75 -12.47 6.15
CA VAL A 214 10.70 -13.45 5.89
C VAL A 214 10.27 -13.37 4.42
N GLY A 215 10.52 -14.46 3.68
CA GLY A 215 10.03 -14.66 2.33
C GLY A 215 8.78 -15.54 2.29
N THR A 216 8.05 -15.47 1.17
CA THR A 216 6.78 -16.17 0.97
C THR A 216 6.95 -17.46 0.16
N ASN A 217 8.01 -18.24 0.40
CA ASN A 217 8.34 -19.49 -0.34
C ASN A 217 7.31 -20.64 -0.16
N LEU A 218 6.04 -20.32 0.14
CA LEU A 218 4.92 -21.24 0.38
C LEU A 218 5.18 -22.24 1.52
N THR A 219 6.20 -21.99 2.33
CA THR A 219 6.54 -22.74 3.54
C THR A 219 5.93 -22.06 4.76
N ALA A 220 5.44 -22.86 5.70
CA ALA A 220 4.95 -22.35 6.98
C ALA A 220 6.06 -21.57 7.72
N LEU A 221 5.69 -20.43 8.29
CA LEU A 221 6.59 -19.62 9.09
C LEU A 221 6.75 -20.23 10.48
N SER A 222 7.96 -20.14 11.03
CA SER A 222 8.19 -20.49 12.43
C SER A 222 7.49 -19.50 13.36
N LYS A 223 7.17 -19.94 14.58
CA LYS A 223 6.58 -19.06 15.60
C LYS A 223 7.44 -17.80 15.85
N LYS A 224 8.76 -17.94 15.92
CA LYS A 224 9.69 -16.79 16.07
C LYS A 224 9.53 -15.78 14.93
N GLN A 225 9.42 -16.24 13.67
CA GLN A 225 9.22 -15.36 12.52
C GLN A 225 7.88 -14.63 12.58
N VAL A 226 6.80 -15.34 12.96
CA VAL A 226 5.47 -14.74 13.12
C VAL A 226 5.48 -13.68 14.23
N ASP A 227 6.03 -13.99 15.39
CA ASP A 227 6.10 -13.05 16.53
C ASP A 227 6.92 -11.79 16.17
N CYS A 228 8.04 -11.95 15.45
CA CYS A 228 8.84 -10.82 14.97
C CYS A 228 8.08 -9.96 13.95
N LEU A 229 7.36 -10.58 13.01
CA LEU A 229 6.53 -9.88 12.03
C LEU A 229 5.41 -9.08 12.70
N ILE A 230 4.71 -9.69 13.67
CA ILE A 230 3.65 -9.02 14.43
C ILE A 230 4.23 -7.80 15.14
N LYS A 231 5.32 -7.98 15.90
CA LYS A 231 5.95 -6.89 16.66
C LYS A 231 6.40 -5.72 15.76
N GLN A 232 6.99 -6.02 14.61
CA GLN A 232 7.40 -5.00 13.64
C GLN A 232 6.20 -4.30 12.98
N ALA A 233 5.18 -5.06 12.56
CA ALA A 233 4.00 -4.49 11.90
C ALA A 233 3.16 -3.66 12.88
N GLU A 234 2.99 -4.13 14.11
CA GLU A 234 2.20 -3.48 15.16
C GLU A 234 2.74 -2.10 15.50
N CYS A 235 4.03 -1.97 15.82
CA CYS A 235 4.62 -0.68 16.18
C CYS A 235 4.61 0.33 15.02
N LEU A 236 4.85 -0.13 13.78
CA LEU A 236 4.74 0.72 12.59
C LEU A 236 3.31 1.18 12.37
N THR A 237 2.34 0.27 12.49
CA THR A 237 0.92 0.57 12.29
C THR A 237 0.42 1.54 13.34
N GLU A 238 0.72 1.28 14.61
CA GLU A 238 0.28 2.12 15.72
C GLU A 238 0.75 3.56 15.53
N LEU A 239 2.03 3.78 15.24
CA LEU A 239 2.57 5.12 15.05
C LEU A 239 2.06 5.77 13.77
N GLN A 240 1.99 5.05 12.65
CA GLN A 240 1.50 5.59 11.37
C GLN A 240 0.03 6.02 11.45
N VAL A 241 -0.83 5.20 12.06
CA VAL A 241 -2.26 5.55 12.21
C VAL A 241 -2.41 6.77 13.11
N LYS A 242 -1.66 6.86 14.21
CA LYS A 242 -1.69 8.04 15.10
C LYS A 242 -1.20 9.32 14.40
N LEU A 243 -0.24 9.21 13.48
CA LEU A 243 0.31 10.35 12.74
C LEU A 243 -0.56 10.80 11.56
N TYR A 244 -1.06 9.86 10.73
CA TYR A 244 -1.70 10.18 9.45
C TYR A 244 -3.20 9.91 9.40
N CYS A 245 -3.74 9.13 10.35
CA CYS A 245 -5.17 8.88 10.50
C CYS A 245 -5.69 9.25 11.92
N PRO A 246 -5.30 10.41 12.49
CA PRO A 246 -5.61 10.76 13.87
C PRO A 246 -7.12 10.80 14.18
N SER A 247 -7.99 11.09 13.20
CA SER A 247 -9.44 11.12 13.46
C SER A 247 -10.06 9.75 13.69
N LEU A 248 -9.38 8.65 13.37
CA LEU A 248 -9.82 7.30 13.74
C LEU A 248 -9.62 7.03 15.23
N ILE A 249 -8.59 7.63 15.82
CA ILE A 249 -8.23 7.47 17.22
C ILE A 249 -8.75 8.71 17.92
N LYS A 250 -10.06 8.74 18.23
CA LYS A 250 -10.63 9.80 19.06
C LYS A 250 -9.78 9.94 20.32
N THR A 251 -9.03 11.02 20.42
CA THR A 251 -8.44 11.44 21.68
C THR A 251 -9.63 11.97 22.49
N VAL A 252 -10.15 11.13 23.38
CA VAL A 252 -11.04 11.57 24.46
C VAL A 252 -10.23 12.42 25.42
#